data_AF-A0A4W5LDS0-F1
#
_entry.id   AF-A0A4W5LDS0-F1
#
_cell.length_a   1.000
_cell.length_b   1.000
_cell.length_c   1.000
_cell.angle_alpha   90.00
_cell.angle_beta   90.00
_cell.angle_gamma   90.00
#
_symmetry.space_group_name_H-M   'P 1'
#
loop_
_entity.id
_entity.type
_entity.pdbx_description
1 polymer ?
#
loop_
_entity_poly.entity_id
_entity_poly.type
_entity_poly.pdbx_seq_one_letter_code
_entity_poly.pdbx_strand_id
1 'polypeptide(L)'
;MFGEGCWEHTVILFTHDDGLKEQSIEEFLQAGSQDLQQLVEKSGSRYHVLNIKDRAHGTQVSELLDQVEDMVAGNRERFYSSQTYQEAEDQVREMEGKIQRERGERKQREERYLRERLEKELQDSLIKIEGVIQEHEGDIRTLSERTSELERQVKEERDEEKKRELERELKRESDRREEMERKLERCREKRENERREMEERHRQEIEEMMENYEGEARVEAERNLMKIVLPELQRNIMISQTKMQREFSRQMEEKNRQMEEKNRQMEEKNREMEEKDRVIVERDGEIEGLIEKLWEMCK
;
A
#
# COMPACT_ATOMS: atom_id res chain seq x y z
N MET A 1 25.45 -18.13 8.96
CA MET A 1 24.05 -17.89 8.51
C MET A 1 23.77 -16.40 8.43
N PHE A 2 24.14 -15.62 9.44
CA PHE A 2 24.07 -14.15 9.46
C PHE A 2 25.52 -13.68 9.56
N GLY A 3 26.14 -13.01 8.58
CA GLY A 3 27.60 -12.74 8.58
C GLY A 3 28.15 -12.05 9.84
N GLU A 4 29.45 -11.74 9.89
CA GLU A 4 30.12 -11.24 11.12
C GLU A 4 29.46 -10.02 11.77
N GLY A 5 28.78 -9.15 11.01
CA GLY A 5 28.04 -8.02 11.58
C GLY A 5 26.88 -8.39 12.51
N CYS A 6 26.46 -9.66 12.60
CA CYS A 6 25.37 -10.07 13.51
C CYS A 6 25.76 -9.93 14.98
N TRP A 7 27.07 -10.00 15.27
CA TRP A 7 27.58 -9.94 16.63
C TRP A 7 27.29 -8.59 17.30
N GLU A 8 27.25 -7.49 16.53
CA GLU A 8 26.86 -6.15 16.99
C GLU A 8 25.41 -6.10 17.50
N HIS A 9 24.55 -7.04 17.06
CA HIS A 9 23.13 -7.12 17.41
C HIS A 9 22.76 -8.39 18.21
N THR A 10 23.76 -9.03 18.84
CA THR A 10 23.56 -10.25 19.62
C THR A 10 23.69 -9.97 21.12
N VAL A 11 22.80 -10.56 21.92
CA VAL A 11 22.86 -10.65 23.39
C VAL A 11 22.86 -12.12 23.79
N ILE A 12 23.78 -12.54 24.65
CA ILE A 12 23.86 -13.92 25.12
C ILE A 12 23.00 -14.09 26.38
N LEU A 13 22.06 -15.04 26.36
CA LEU A 13 21.21 -15.34 27.50
C LEU A 13 21.73 -16.57 28.24
N PHE A 14 22.08 -16.41 29.51
CA PHE A 14 22.40 -17.49 30.43
C PHE A 14 21.17 -17.85 31.25
N THR A 15 20.79 -19.12 31.27
CA THR A 15 19.60 -19.58 32.00
C THR A 15 19.98 -20.57 33.09
N HIS A 16 19.40 -20.46 34.28
CA HIS A 16 19.59 -21.45 35.35
C HIS A 16 18.27 -21.79 36.09
N ASP A 17 18.20 -22.99 36.69
CA ASP A 17 17.00 -23.56 37.33
C ASP A 17 17.22 -23.93 38.81
N ASP A 18 18.08 -23.19 39.52
CA ASP A 18 18.55 -23.30 40.92
C ASP A 18 19.62 -24.36 41.22
N GLY A 19 20.73 -23.86 41.78
CA GLY A 19 21.79 -24.67 42.38
C GLY A 19 23.18 -24.01 42.40
N LEU A 20 23.40 -22.95 41.62
CA LEU A 20 24.64 -22.18 41.67
C LEU A 20 24.62 -21.27 42.91
N LYS A 21 25.02 -21.87 44.03
CA LYS A 21 25.42 -21.15 45.23
C LYS A 21 26.68 -20.34 44.91
N GLU A 22 26.61 -19.04 45.20
CA GLU A 22 27.75 -18.18 45.52
C GLU A 22 28.81 -17.91 44.43
N GLN A 23 28.57 -18.28 43.16
CA GLN A 23 29.45 -17.87 42.07
C GLN A 23 28.74 -16.84 41.17
N SER A 24 29.34 -15.66 41.04
CA SER A 24 28.89 -14.63 40.10
C SER A 24 29.02 -15.12 38.65
N ILE A 25 28.20 -14.59 37.75
CA ILE A 25 28.29 -14.94 36.33
C ILE A 25 29.65 -14.53 35.76
N GLU A 26 30.25 -13.46 36.29
CA GLU A 26 31.59 -12.99 35.96
C GLU A 26 32.66 -14.03 36.33
N GLU A 27 32.56 -14.63 37.52
CA GLU A 27 33.46 -15.71 37.94
C GLU A 27 33.26 -16.98 37.10
N PHE A 28 32.02 -17.29 36.70
CA PHE A 28 31.72 -18.40 35.80
C PHE A 28 32.35 -18.19 34.41
N LEU A 29 32.26 -16.97 33.86
CA LEU A 29 32.86 -16.60 32.59
C LEU A 29 34.40 -16.66 32.65
N GLN A 30 35.00 -16.21 33.75
CA GLN A 30 36.45 -16.27 33.97
C GLN A 30 36.97 -17.72 34.13
N ALA A 31 36.20 -18.58 34.80
CA ALA A 31 36.53 -20.00 34.96
C ALA A 31 36.15 -20.86 33.75
N GLY A 32 35.40 -20.30 32.79
CA GLY A 32 34.90 -20.97 31.61
C GLY A 32 35.96 -21.32 30.57
N SER A 33 35.53 -22.00 29.50
CA SER A 33 36.41 -22.33 28.37
C SER A 33 36.80 -21.08 27.58
N GLN A 34 37.95 -21.15 26.89
CA GLN A 34 38.39 -20.09 25.97
C GLN A 34 37.34 -19.80 24.88
N ASP A 35 36.60 -20.82 24.44
CA ASP A 35 35.52 -20.68 23.46
C ASP A 35 34.34 -19.87 24.01
N LEU A 36 33.98 -20.06 25.29
CA LEU A 36 32.91 -19.30 25.94
C LEU A 36 33.29 -17.83 26.09
N GLN A 37 34.53 -17.55 26.47
CA GLN A 37 35.05 -16.19 26.59
C GLN A 37 35.06 -15.48 25.23
N GLN A 38 35.54 -16.15 24.18
CA GLN A 38 35.51 -15.62 22.82
C GLN A 38 34.09 -15.36 22.31
N LEU A 39 33.11 -16.21 22.67
CA LEU A 39 31.72 -16.01 22.29
C LEU A 39 31.15 -14.72 22.89
N VAL A 40 31.41 -14.51 24.19
CA VAL A 40 30.96 -13.32 24.93
C VAL A 40 31.64 -12.06 24.41
N GLU A 41 32.95 -12.14 24.15
CA GLU A 41 33.72 -11.02 23.59
C GLU A 41 33.23 -10.63 22.18
N LYS A 42 32.90 -11.60 21.33
CA LYS A 42 32.30 -11.33 20.01
C LYS A 42 30.99 -10.57 20.14
N SER A 43 30.15 -10.90 21.11
CA SER A 43 28.92 -10.16 21.42
C SER A 43 29.16 -8.82 22.13
N GLY A 44 30.37 -8.27 22.14
CA GLY A 44 30.70 -7.00 22.79
C GLY A 44 30.43 -7.03 24.30
N SER A 45 30.63 -8.20 24.93
CA SER A 45 30.36 -8.44 26.35
C SER A 45 28.90 -8.24 26.76
N ARG A 46 27.95 -8.36 25.81
CA ARG A 46 26.51 -8.28 26.10
C ARG A 46 25.97 -9.66 26.47
N TYR A 47 25.69 -9.84 27.75
CA TYR A 47 24.98 -11.02 28.23
C TYR A 47 23.95 -10.65 29.30
N HIS A 48 22.99 -11.54 29.53
CA HIS A 48 21.95 -11.40 30.53
C HIS A 48 21.70 -12.75 31.22
N VAL A 49 21.40 -12.74 32.52
CA VAL A 49 21.16 -13.95 33.31
C VAL A 49 19.68 -14.04 33.68
N LEU A 50 19.04 -15.14 33.31
CA LEU A 50 17.62 -15.38 33.55
C LEU A 50 17.43 -16.58 34.49
N ASN A 51 16.77 -16.36 35.63
CA ASN A 51 16.40 -17.44 36.54
C ASN A 51 15.03 -18.00 36.12
N ILE A 52 15.00 -19.27 35.70
CA ILE A 52 13.78 -19.92 35.18
C ILE A 52 12.72 -20.15 36.29
N LYS A 53 13.16 -20.22 37.56
CA LYS A 53 12.31 -20.47 38.72
C LYS A 53 11.77 -19.20 39.39
N ASP A 54 12.49 -18.08 39.26
CA ASP A 54 12.03 -16.79 39.77
C ASP A 54 11.06 -16.11 38.78
N ARG A 55 9.85 -16.67 38.69
CA ARG A 55 8.78 -16.15 37.83
C ARG A 55 7.97 -15.00 38.48
N ALA A 56 8.26 -14.68 39.75
CA ALA A 56 7.43 -13.79 40.56
C ALA A 56 7.74 -12.31 40.34
N HIS A 57 8.94 -11.99 39.86
CA HIS A 57 9.39 -10.62 39.65
C HIS A 57 9.72 -10.38 38.18
N GLY A 58 8.86 -9.66 37.46
CA GLY A 58 9.06 -9.30 36.04
C GLY A 58 10.23 -8.36 35.76
N THR A 59 11.08 -8.10 36.75
CA THR A 59 12.25 -7.21 36.68
C THR A 59 13.33 -7.75 35.76
N GLN A 60 13.60 -9.06 35.79
CA GLN A 60 14.63 -9.68 34.91
C GLN A 60 14.28 -9.52 33.42
N VAL A 61 13.00 -9.69 33.08
CA VAL A 61 12.54 -9.47 31.70
C VAL A 61 12.61 -8.00 31.31
N SER A 62 12.34 -7.07 32.25
CA SER A 62 12.48 -5.63 32.02
C SER A 62 13.94 -5.25 31.76
N GLU A 63 14.87 -5.72 32.59
CA GLU A 63 16.30 -5.45 32.46
C GLU A 63 16.88 -6.00 31.14
N LEU A 64 16.42 -7.18 30.70
CA LEU A 64 16.78 -7.71 29.40
C LEU A 64 16.27 -6.82 28.26
N LEU A 65 15.05 -6.28 28.37
CA LEU A 65 14.48 -5.39 27.36
C LEU A 65 15.23 -4.05 27.32
N ASP A 66 15.56 -3.47 28.48
CA ASP A 66 16.35 -2.25 28.58
C ASP A 66 17.74 -2.44 27.93
N GLN A 67 18.39 -3.59 28.17
CA GLN A 67 19.67 -3.94 27.56
C GLN A 67 19.57 -4.11 26.03
N VAL A 68 18.44 -4.62 25.52
CA VAL A 68 18.17 -4.70 24.08
C VAL A 68 17.93 -3.31 23.49
N GLU A 69 17.23 -2.42 24.19
CA GLU A 69 17.03 -1.03 23.76
C GLU A 69 18.36 -0.26 23.68
N ASP A 70 19.22 -0.40 24.70
CA ASP A 70 20.56 0.19 24.73
C ASP A 70 21.45 -0.32 23.57
N MET A 71 21.38 -1.62 23.27
CA MET A 71 22.09 -2.21 22.13
C MET A 71 21.62 -1.59 20.81
N VAL A 72 20.31 -1.42 20.62
CA VAL A 72 19.75 -0.82 19.40
C VAL A 72 20.13 0.66 19.29
N ALA A 73 20.09 1.41 20.39
CA ALA A 73 20.51 2.82 20.44
C ALA A 73 22.00 2.99 20.09
N GLY A 74 22.87 2.12 20.62
CA GLY A 74 24.31 2.10 20.33
C GLY A 74 24.63 1.82 18.85
N ASN A 75 23.79 1.04 18.17
CA ASN A 75 23.92 0.72 16.75
C ASN A 75 23.24 1.75 15.82
N ARG A 76 23.06 2.99 16.29
CA ARG A 76 22.39 4.10 15.56
C ARG A 76 20.96 3.77 15.12
N GLU A 77 20.24 2.98 15.91
CA GLU A 77 18.88 2.51 15.61
C GLU A 77 18.77 1.68 14.31
N ARG A 78 19.90 1.21 13.77
CA ARG A 78 19.89 0.31 12.62
C ARG A 78 19.56 -1.09 13.11
N PHE A 79 18.56 -1.71 12.49
CA PHE A 79 18.34 -3.14 12.64
C PHE A 79 19.46 -3.89 11.93
N TYR A 80 19.79 -5.10 12.41
CA TYR A 80 20.68 -5.99 11.67
C TYR A 80 20.03 -6.31 10.31
N SER A 81 20.60 -5.75 9.25
CA SER A 81 20.24 -6.08 7.88
C SER A 81 21.36 -6.95 7.33
N SER A 82 21.11 -8.24 7.16
CA SER A 82 22.08 -9.11 6.51
C SER A 82 22.35 -8.62 5.09
N GLN A 83 23.57 -8.84 4.58
CA GLN A 83 23.92 -8.54 3.19
C GLN A 83 22.89 -9.13 2.20
N THR A 84 22.36 -10.31 2.49
CA THR A 84 21.30 -10.96 1.72
C THR A 84 19.98 -10.18 1.69
N TYR A 85 19.67 -9.41 2.74
CA TYR A 85 18.47 -8.58 2.80
C TYR A 85 18.63 -7.33 1.92
N GLN A 86 19.82 -6.70 1.93
CA GLN A 86 20.13 -5.57 1.04
C GLN A 86 20.13 -5.99 -0.43
N GLU A 87 20.76 -7.13 -0.76
CA GLU A 87 20.74 -7.69 -2.11
C GLU A 87 19.32 -8.00 -2.59
N ALA A 88 18.44 -8.47 -1.70
CA ALA A 88 17.04 -8.71 -2.02
C ALA A 88 16.27 -7.39 -2.27
N GLU A 89 16.47 -6.36 -1.44
CA GLU A 89 15.85 -5.04 -1.64
C GLU A 89 16.30 -4.38 -2.96
N ASP A 90 17.59 -4.46 -3.29
CA ASP A 90 18.13 -3.91 -4.53
C ASP A 90 17.55 -4.63 -5.76
N GLN A 91 17.45 -5.96 -5.72
CA GLN A 91 16.81 -6.74 -6.79
C GLN A 91 15.33 -6.38 -6.95
N VAL A 92 14.59 -6.21 -5.85
CA VAL A 92 13.19 -5.77 -5.90
C VAL A 92 13.09 -4.39 -6.56
N ARG A 93 13.93 -3.44 -6.16
CA ARG A 93 13.95 -2.09 -6.75
C ARG A 93 14.28 -2.10 -8.24
N GLU A 94 15.22 -2.94 -8.66
CA GLU A 94 15.57 -3.08 -10.08
C GLU A 94 14.41 -3.70 -10.89
N MET A 95 13.77 -4.73 -10.34
CA MET A 95 12.59 -5.36 -10.97
C MET A 95 11.43 -4.37 -11.09
N GLU A 96 11.12 -3.60 -10.04
CA GLU A 96 10.10 -2.55 -10.08
C GLU A 96 10.40 -1.51 -11.17
N GLY A 97 11.65 -1.07 -11.28
CA GLY A 97 12.08 -0.14 -12.33
C GLY A 97 11.97 -0.72 -13.74
N LYS A 98 12.25 -2.02 -13.94
CA LYS A 98 12.05 -2.71 -15.22
C LYS A 98 10.56 -2.80 -15.58
N ILE A 99 9.71 -3.22 -14.63
CA ILE A 99 8.26 -3.33 -14.82
C ILE A 99 7.65 -1.97 -15.20
N GLN A 100 8.05 -0.89 -14.52
CA GLN A 100 7.55 0.45 -14.85
C GLN A 100 7.95 0.89 -16.26
N ARG A 101 9.20 0.63 -16.68
CA ARG A 101 9.67 0.91 -18.04
C ARG A 101 8.92 0.11 -19.09
N GLU A 102 8.81 -1.20 -18.93
CA GLU A 102 8.09 -2.07 -19.85
C GLU A 102 6.62 -1.68 -19.98
N ARG A 103 5.95 -1.33 -18.86
CA ARG A 103 4.58 -0.80 -18.86
C ARG A 103 4.50 0.50 -19.65
N GLY A 104 5.40 1.45 -19.42
CA GLY A 104 5.45 2.72 -20.15
C GLY A 104 5.65 2.55 -21.65
N GLU A 105 6.60 1.70 -22.04
CA GLU A 105 6.85 1.40 -23.45
C GLU A 105 5.67 0.66 -24.10
N ARG A 106 5.01 -0.24 -23.37
CA ARG A 106 3.81 -0.94 -23.86
C ARG A 106 2.68 0.05 -24.14
N LYS A 107 2.42 0.99 -23.23
CA LYS A 107 1.44 2.08 -23.44
C LYS A 107 1.74 2.89 -24.69
N GLN A 108 3.00 3.32 -24.86
CA GLN A 108 3.41 4.09 -26.05
C GLN A 108 3.29 3.28 -27.34
N ARG A 109 3.59 1.97 -27.31
CA ARG A 109 3.44 1.09 -28.46
C ARG A 109 1.98 0.92 -28.86
N GLU A 110 1.10 0.67 -27.89
CA GLU A 110 -0.34 0.51 -28.11
C GLU A 110 -0.99 1.80 -28.62
N GLU A 111 -0.63 2.96 -28.03
CA GLU A 111 -1.10 4.27 -28.49
C GLU A 111 -0.65 4.55 -29.93
N ARG A 112 0.63 4.31 -30.25
CA ARG A 112 1.15 4.51 -31.61
C ARG A 112 0.43 3.63 -32.62
N TYR A 113 0.30 2.34 -32.30
CA TYR A 113 -0.38 1.38 -33.17
C TYR A 113 -1.83 1.81 -33.43
N LEU A 114 -2.55 2.26 -32.39
CA LEU A 114 -3.90 2.77 -32.55
C LEU A 114 -3.93 4.01 -33.46
N ARG A 115 -3.07 5.01 -33.21
CA ARG A 115 -3.00 6.22 -34.05
C ARG A 115 -2.74 5.89 -35.51
N GLU A 116 -1.77 5.03 -35.80
CA GLU A 116 -1.43 4.61 -37.17
C GLU A 116 -2.59 3.89 -37.85
N ARG A 117 -3.31 3.02 -37.12
CA ARG A 117 -4.52 2.34 -37.64
C ARG A 117 -5.62 3.34 -38.00
N LEU A 118 -5.93 4.25 -37.09
CA LEU A 118 -6.98 5.25 -37.25
C LEU A 118 -6.65 6.25 -38.37
N GLU A 119 -5.38 6.68 -38.48
CA GLU A 119 -4.92 7.53 -39.59
C GLU A 119 -5.10 6.84 -40.95
N LYS A 120 -4.74 5.56 -41.03
CA LYS A 120 -4.92 4.76 -42.25
C LYS A 120 -6.40 4.60 -42.62
N GLU A 121 -7.26 4.31 -41.66
CA GLU A 121 -8.71 4.21 -41.89
C GLU A 121 -9.30 5.52 -42.42
N LEU A 122 -8.90 6.65 -41.82
CA LEU A 122 -9.29 7.98 -42.30
C LEU A 122 -8.82 8.20 -43.75
N GLN A 123 -7.53 7.94 -44.01
CA GLN A 123 -6.94 8.13 -45.33
C GLN A 123 -7.62 7.27 -46.40
N ASP A 124 -7.84 5.98 -46.11
CA ASP A 124 -8.47 5.03 -47.03
C ASP A 124 -9.91 5.44 -47.39
N SER A 125 -10.67 6.03 -46.45
CA SER A 125 -12.01 6.54 -46.79
C SER A 125 -11.95 7.83 -47.60
N LEU A 126 -11.08 8.77 -47.23
CA LEU A 126 -10.95 10.05 -47.94
C LEU A 126 -10.50 9.85 -49.40
N ILE A 127 -9.57 8.92 -49.66
CA ILE A 127 -9.11 8.60 -51.02
C ILE A 127 -10.27 8.13 -51.90
N LYS A 128 -11.19 7.32 -51.37
CA LYS A 128 -12.35 6.82 -52.14
C LYS A 128 -13.25 7.96 -52.60
N ILE A 129 -13.53 8.91 -51.72
CA ILE A 129 -14.39 10.07 -52.06
C ILE A 129 -13.66 11.04 -52.97
N GLU A 130 -12.36 11.25 -52.74
CA GLU A 130 -11.52 12.08 -53.60
C GLU A 130 -11.48 11.55 -55.05
N GLY A 131 -11.45 10.23 -55.24
CA GLY A 131 -11.55 9.63 -56.57
C GLY A 131 -12.84 10.01 -57.31
N VAL A 132 -13.98 9.99 -56.62
CA VAL A 132 -15.28 10.40 -57.20
C VAL A 132 -15.31 11.91 -57.48
N ILE A 133 -14.72 12.73 -56.60
CA ILE A 133 -14.55 14.17 -56.81
C ILE A 133 -13.76 14.43 -58.09
N GLN A 134 -12.63 13.75 -58.28
CA GLN A 134 -11.78 13.89 -59.46
C GLN A 134 -12.49 13.47 -60.75
N GLU A 135 -13.30 12.41 -60.71
CA GLU A 135 -14.13 11.97 -61.83
C GLU A 135 -15.15 13.06 -62.21
N HIS A 136 -15.92 13.57 -61.25
CA HIS A 136 -16.89 14.64 -61.48
C HIS A 136 -16.22 15.94 -61.97
N GLU A 137 -15.05 16.30 -61.44
CA GLU A 137 -14.28 17.44 -61.94
C GLU A 137 -13.81 17.22 -63.38
N GLY A 138 -13.46 15.98 -63.75
CA GLY A 138 -13.16 15.59 -65.13
C GLY A 138 -14.35 15.81 -66.06
N ASP A 139 -15.50 15.27 -65.68
CA ASP A 139 -16.74 15.42 -66.44
C ASP A 139 -17.12 16.90 -66.60
N ILE A 140 -17.05 17.69 -65.53
CA ILE A 140 -17.33 19.14 -65.58
C ILE A 140 -16.38 19.86 -66.53
N ARG A 141 -15.09 19.52 -66.55
CA ARG A 141 -14.12 20.08 -67.52
C ARG A 141 -14.55 19.79 -68.96
N THR A 142 -14.87 18.53 -69.27
CA THR A 142 -15.33 18.14 -70.63
C THR A 142 -16.64 18.82 -71.02
N LEU A 143 -17.61 18.91 -70.11
CA LEU A 143 -18.87 19.62 -70.35
C LEU A 143 -18.64 21.13 -70.54
N SER A 144 -17.72 21.73 -69.78
CA SER A 144 -17.36 23.16 -69.91
C SER A 144 -16.71 23.47 -71.26
N GLU A 145 -15.81 22.61 -71.74
CA GLU A 145 -15.22 22.73 -73.08
C GLU A 145 -16.28 22.65 -74.18
N ARG A 146 -17.19 21.65 -74.10
CA ARG A 146 -18.28 21.49 -75.08
C ARG A 146 -19.27 22.66 -75.04
N THR A 147 -19.59 23.17 -73.85
CA THR A 147 -20.43 24.36 -73.65
C THR A 147 -19.80 25.57 -74.34
N SER A 148 -18.49 25.78 -74.14
CA SER A 148 -17.75 26.91 -74.73
C SER A 148 -17.70 26.85 -76.27
N GLU A 149 -17.56 25.64 -76.83
CA GLU A 149 -17.59 25.44 -78.28
C GLU A 149 -18.99 25.66 -78.87
N LEU A 150 -20.05 25.18 -78.21
CA LEU A 150 -21.43 25.44 -78.62
C LEU A 150 -21.78 26.94 -78.55
N GLU A 151 -21.33 27.66 -77.51
CA GLU A 151 -21.47 29.12 -77.42
C GLU A 151 -20.83 29.85 -78.61
N ARG A 152 -19.63 29.40 -79.01
CA ARG A 152 -18.93 29.94 -80.18
C ARG A 152 -19.72 29.68 -81.47
N GLN A 153 -20.21 28.46 -81.67
CA GLN A 153 -21.00 28.08 -82.85
C GLN A 153 -22.33 28.87 -82.92
N VAL A 154 -23.05 29.01 -81.81
CA VAL A 154 -24.28 29.84 -81.73
C VAL A 154 -24.01 31.29 -82.11
N LYS A 155 -22.86 31.84 -81.71
CA LYS A 155 -22.48 33.23 -81.98
C LYS A 155 -22.12 33.47 -83.45
N GLU A 156 -21.53 32.49 -84.12
CA GLU A 156 -21.07 32.58 -85.51
C GLU A 156 -22.15 32.19 -86.53
N GLU A 157 -23.14 31.37 -86.15
CA GLU A 157 -24.18 30.88 -87.05
C GLU A 157 -25.12 32.00 -87.53
N ARG A 158 -25.38 32.02 -88.84
CA ARG A 158 -26.20 33.04 -89.51
C ARG A 158 -27.60 32.54 -89.85
N ASP A 159 -27.78 31.23 -89.95
CA ASP A 159 -29.08 30.62 -90.17
C ASP A 159 -29.88 30.58 -88.86
N GLU A 160 -31.03 31.27 -88.83
CA GLU A 160 -31.87 31.41 -87.63
C GLU A 160 -32.47 30.08 -87.15
N GLU A 161 -32.73 29.13 -88.06
CA GLU A 161 -33.28 27.82 -87.67
C GLU A 161 -32.19 26.96 -87.01
N LYS A 162 -31.00 26.92 -87.60
CA LYS A 162 -29.83 26.21 -87.02
C LYS A 162 -29.37 26.84 -85.72
N LYS A 163 -29.36 28.17 -85.63
CA LYS A 163 -29.01 28.88 -84.41
C LYS A 163 -29.93 28.50 -83.25
N ARG A 164 -31.25 28.43 -83.48
CA ARG A 164 -32.22 27.97 -82.47
C ARG A 164 -32.00 26.52 -82.06
N GLU A 165 -31.53 25.67 -82.97
CA GLU A 165 -31.18 24.28 -82.65
C GLU A 165 -29.94 24.20 -81.76
N LEU A 166 -28.87 24.92 -82.11
CA LEU A 166 -27.65 25.02 -81.31
C LEU A 166 -27.90 25.64 -79.93
N GLU A 167 -28.76 26.66 -79.82
CA GLU A 167 -29.17 27.25 -78.54
C GLU A 167 -29.88 26.22 -77.62
N ARG A 168 -30.69 25.33 -78.19
CA ARG A 168 -31.32 24.24 -77.41
C ARG A 168 -30.30 23.19 -76.97
N GLU A 169 -29.33 22.86 -77.81
CA GLU A 169 -28.25 21.94 -77.44
C GLU A 169 -27.36 22.56 -76.35
N LEU A 170 -26.97 23.82 -76.51
CA LEU A 170 -26.23 24.59 -75.51
C LEU A 170 -26.96 24.61 -74.16
N LYS A 171 -28.28 24.85 -74.16
CA LYS A 171 -29.06 24.82 -72.92
C LYS A 171 -29.03 23.45 -72.25
N ARG A 172 -29.16 22.36 -73.02
CA ARG A 172 -29.08 20.99 -72.48
C ARG A 172 -27.71 20.68 -71.89
N GLU A 173 -26.63 21.12 -72.53
CA GLU A 173 -25.28 20.93 -72.00
C GLU A 173 -25.02 21.78 -70.75
N SER A 174 -25.50 23.04 -70.74
CA SER A 174 -25.46 23.90 -69.55
C SER A 174 -26.20 23.25 -68.37
N ASP A 175 -27.39 22.69 -68.59
CA ASP A 175 -28.17 22.03 -67.53
C ASP A 175 -27.47 20.77 -66.99
N ARG A 176 -26.82 19.98 -67.87
CA ARG A 176 -26.00 18.82 -67.48
C ARG A 176 -24.80 19.22 -66.64
N ARG A 177 -24.12 20.30 -67.04
CA ARG A 177 -22.98 20.85 -66.30
C ARG A 177 -23.40 21.31 -64.91
N GLU A 178 -24.48 22.08 -64.79
CA GLU A 178 -25.02 22.50 -63.50
C GLU A 178 -25.40 21.30 -62.61
N GLU A 179 -25.98 20.24 -63.18
CA GLU A 179 -26.29 19.02 -62.44
C GLU A 179 -25.01 18.34 -61.90
N MET A 180 -23.96 18.26 -62.71
CA MET A 180 -22.67 17.71 -62.28
C MET A 180 -21.98 18.58 -61.23
N GLU A 181 -22.04 19.91 -61.36
CA GLU A 181 -21.53 20.83 -60.33
C GLU A 181 -22.25 20.63 -58.98
N ARG A 182 -23.59 20.41 -58.99
CA ARG A 182 -24.34 20.06 -57.77
C ARG A 182 -23.94 18.69 -57.20
N LYS A 183 -23.59 17.70 -58.04
CA LYS A 183 -23.08 16.40 -57.58
C LYS A 183 -21.69 16.54 -56.95
N LEU A 184 -20.81 17.32 -57.57
CA LEU A 184 -19.48 17.62 -57.03
C LEU A 184 -19.56 18.28 -55.65
N GLU A 185 -20.45 19.27 -55.49
CA GLU A 185 -20.63 19.94 -54.20
C GLU A 185 -21.10 18.97 -53.11
N ARG A 186 -22.08 18.11 -53.42
CA ARG A 186 -22.51 17.05 -52.49
C ARG A 186 -21.39 16.07 -52.13
N CYS A 187 -20.53 15.71 -53.07
CA CYS A 187 -19.36 14.86 -52.82
C CYS A 187 -18.33 15.54 -51.91
N ARG A 188 -18.09 16.85 -52.10
CA ARG A 188 -17.19 17.64 -51.26
C ARG A 188 -17.73 17.78 -49.84
N GLU A 189 -19.01 18.10 -49.68
CA GLU A 189 -19.67 18.16 -48.39
C GLU A 189 -19.63 16.80 -47.68
N LYS A 190 -19.91 15.70 -48.39
CA LYS A 190 -19.79 14.34 -47.86
C LYS A 190 -18.38 14.05 -47.36
N ARG A 191 -17.34 14.39 -48.15
CA ARG A 191 -15.93 14.21 -47.75
C ARG A 191 -15.62 14.96 -46.46
N GLU A 192 -16.09 16.21 -46.34
CA GLU A 192 -15.83 17.02 -45.16
C GLU A 192 -16.55 16.48 -43.92
N ASN A 193 -17.82 16.11 -44.04
CA ASN A 193 -18.60 15.53 -42.94
C ASN A 193 -18.00 14.20 -42.48
N GLU A 194 -17.68 13.31 -43.42
CA GLU A 194 -17.10 12.00 -43.09
C GLU A 194 -15.71 12.14 -42.44
N ARG A 195 -14.90 13.12 -42.88
CA ARG A 195 -13.65 13.48 -42.21
C ARG A 195 -13.89 13.91 -40.76
N ARG A 196 -14.81 14.85 -40.53
CA ARG A 196 -15.12 15.36 -39.17
C ARG A 196 -15.61 14.25 -38.25
N GLU A 197 -16.55 13.43 -38.73
CA GLU A 197 -17.10 12.30 -37.97
C GLU A 197 -16.05 11.24 -37.63
N MET A 198 -15.14 10.91 -38.55
CA MET A 198 -14.02 10.00 -38.25
C MET A 198 -13.01 10.62 -37.30
N GLU A 199 -12.58 11.87 -37.52
CA GLU A 199 -11.63 12.56 -36.63
C GLU A 199 -12.17 12.68 -35.20
N GLU A 200 -13.47 12.92 -35.03
CA GLU A 200 -14.13 12.95 -33.73
C GLU A 200 -14.17 11.58 -33.07
N ARG A 201 -14.56 10.53 -33.80
CA ARG A 201 -14.53 9.15 -33.29
C ARG A 201 -13.11 8.71 -32.90
N HIS A 202 -12.13 8.99 -33.74
CA HIS A 202 -10.73 8.65 -33.49
C HIS A 202 -10.19 9.38 -32.26
N ARG A 203 -10.59 10.64 -32.06
CA ARG A 203 -10.25 11.39 -30.85
C ARG A 203 -10.85 10.73 -29.60
N GLN A 204 -12.13 10.38 -29.64
CA GLN A 204 -12.81 9.71 -28.52
C GLN A 204 -12.17 8.36 -28.19
N GLU A 205 -11.81 7.54 -29.19
CA GLU A 205 -11.13 6.25 -28.96
C GLU A 205 -9.76 6.43 -28.27
N ILE A 206 -9.00 7.46 -28.65
CA ILE A 206 -7.72 7.76 -28.01
C ILE A 206 -7.94 8.26 -26.58
N GLU A 207 -8.93 9.13 -26.36
CA GLU A 207 -9.26 9.63 -25.02
C GLU A 207 -9.71 8.49 -24.08
N GLU A 208 -10.56 7.58 -24.55
CA GLU A 208 -11.01 6.40 -23.79
C GLU A 208 -9.83 5.48 -23.42
N MET A 209 -8.91 5.25 -24.36
CA MET A 209 -7.69 4.48 -24.09
C MET A 209 -6.84 5.15 -22.99
N MET A 210 -6.66 6.47 -23.05
CA MET A 210 -5.88 7.22 -22.07
C MET A 210 -6.52 7.18 -20.68
N GLU A 211 -7.85 7.37 -20.61
CA GLU A 211 -8.59 7.30 -19.36
C GLU A 211 -8.48 5.91 -18.71
N ASN A 212 -8.57 4.84 -19.51
CA ASN A 212 -8.36 3.48 -19.02
C ASN A 212 -6.97 3.29 -18.39
N TYR A 213 -5.91 3.79 -19.04
CA TYR A 213 -4.55 3.70 -18.49
C TYR A 213 -4.32 4.54 -17.24
N GLU A 214 -4.96 5.71 -17.15
CA GLU A 214 -4.93 6.55 -15.95
C GLU A 214 -5.68 5.88 -14.79
N GLY A 215 -6.85 5.29 -15.08
CA GLY A 215 -7.64 4.50 -14.13
C GLY A 215 -6.84 3.32 -13.57
N GLU A 216 -6.21 2.53 -14.43
CA GLU A 216 -5.33 1.42 -14.01
C GLU A 216 -4.15 1.90 -13.15
N ALA A 217 -3.50 3.00 -13.55
CA ALA A 217 -2.38 3.56 -12.81
C ALA A 217 -2.80 4.03 -11.41
N ARG A 218 -3.98 4.64 -11.29
CA ARG A 218 -4.55 5.08 -10.02
C ARG A 218 -4.84 3.91 -9.09
N VAL A 219 -5.53 2.87 -9.57
CA VAL A 219 -5.86 1.68 -8.77
C VAL A 219 -4.58 0.98 -8.29
N GLU A 220 -3.57 0.87 -9.13
CA GLU A 220 -2.28 0.28 -8.76
C GLU A 220 -1.54 1.15 -7.72
N ALA A 221 -1.57 2.48 -7.85
CA ALA A 221 -0.98 3.38 -6.87
C ALA A 221 -1.68 3.27 -5.50
N GLU A 222 -3.01 3.24 -5.48
CA GLU A 222 -3.81 3.01 -4.27
C GLU A 222 -3.46 1.65 -3.63
N ARG A 223 -3.33 0.60 -4.43
CA ARG A 223 -2.91 -0.74 -3.96
C ARG A 223 -1.51 -0.72 -3.36
N ASN A 224 -0.57 -0.04 -3.98
CA ASN A 224 0.81 0.06 -3.48
C ASN A 224 0.89 0.87 -2.19
N LEU A 225 0.13 1.97 -2.08
CA LEU A 225 -0.01 2.70 -0.82
C LEU A 225 -0.58 1.82 0.30
N MET A 226 -1.60 1.00 -0.01
CA MET A 226 -2.19 0.09 0.97
C MET A 226 -1.19 -0.96 1.48
N LYS A 227 -0.28 -1.46 0.63
CA LYS A 227 0.79 -2.38 1.06
C LYS A 227 1.75 -1.75 2.07
N ILE A 228 1.95 -0.44 2.01
CA ILE A 228 2.84 0.30 2.92
C ILE A 228 2.12 0.63 4.22
N VAL A 229 0.90 1.17 4.12
CA VAL A 229 0.17 1.71 5.28
C VAL A 229 -0.42 0.60 6.16
N LEU A 230 -0.89 -0.51 5.56
CA LEU A 230 -1.61 -1.55 6.31
C LEU A 230 -0.74 -2.24 7.39
N PRO A 231 0.53 -2.65 7.13
CA PRO A 231 1.38 -3.23 8.16
C PRO A 231 1.70 -2.27 9.31
N GLU A 232 1.93 -0.99 9.02
CA GLU A 232 2.18 0.02 10.06
C GLU A 232 0.95 0.20 10.96
N LEU A 233 -0.25 0.31 10.37
CA LEU A 233 -1.49 0.40 11.13
C LEU A 233 -1.70 -0.85 12.00
N GLN A 234 -1.49 -2.05 11.45
CA GLN A 234 -1.60 -3.30 12.19
C GLN A 234 -0.62 -3.35 13.38
N ARG A 235 0.64 -2.94 13.16
CA ARG A 235 1.66 -2.86 14.22
C ARG A 235 1.25 -1.89 15.33
N ASN A 236 0.78 -0.70 14.96
CA ASN A 236 0.36 0.32 15.93
C ASN A 236 -0.83 -0.15 16.78
N ILE A 237 -1.82 -0.79 16.15
CA ILE A 237 -2.96 -1.39 16.84
C ILE A 237 -2.49 -2.46 17.83
N MET A 238 -1.61 -3.37 17.39
CA MET A 238 -1.08 -4.43 18.25
C MET A 238 -0.31 -3.88 19.46
N ILE A 239 0.54 -2.86 19.25
CA ILE A 239 1.28 -2.21 20.34
C ILE A 239 0.31 -1.56 21.33
N SER A 240 -0.69 -0.83 20.83
CA SER A 240 -1.70 -0.18 21.68
C SER A 240 -2.51 -1.19 22.49
N GLN A 241 -2.98 -2.27 21.85
CA GLN A 241 -3.71 -3.35 22.52
C GLN A 241 -2.86 -4.01 23.61
N THR A 242 -1.59 -4.30 23.32
CA THR A 242 -0.66 -4.91 24.27
C THR A 242 -0.40 -4.00 25.47
N LYS A 243 -0.20 -2.69 25.24
CA LYS A 243 -0.03 -1.70 26.33
C LYS A 243 -1.28 -1.67 27.21
N MET A 244 -2.47 -1.58 26.61
CA MET A 244 -3.73 -1.54 27.34
C MET A 244 -3.96 -2.81 28.17
N GLN A 245 -3.67 -4.00 27.61
CA GLN A 245 -3.74 -5.26 28.33
C GLN A 245 -2.78 -5.31 29.52
N ARG A 246 -1.52 -4.91 29.34
CA ARG A 246 -0.53 -4.86 30.43
C ARG A 246 -0.98 -3.93 31.55
N GLU A 247 -1.52 -2.77 31.20
CA GLU A 247 -1.98 -1.79 32.18
C GLU A 247 -3.19 -2.29 32.97
N PHE A 248 -4.12 -2.97 32.29
CA PHE A 248 -5.25 -3.63 32.95
C PHE A 248 -4.79 -4.77 33.89
N SER A 249 -3.88 -5.63 33.44
CA SER A 249 -3.31 -6.71 34.27
C SER A 249 -2.59 -6.14 35.50
N ARG A 250 -1.80 -5.08 35.33
CA ARG A 250 -1.12 -4.41 36.44
C ARG A 250 -2.10 -3.87 37.48
N GLN A 251 -3.19 -3.23 37.03
CA GLN A 251 -4.24 -2.74 37.91
C GLN A 251 -4.94 -3.88 38.67
N MET A 252 -5.18 -5.02 38.02
CA MET A 252 -5.76 -6.20 38.65
C MET A 252 -4.84 -6.82 39.71
N GLU A 253 -3.54 -6.95 39.42
CA GLU A 253 -2.55 -7.45 40.38
C GLU A 253 -2.42 -6.53 41.60
N GLU A 254 -2.37 -5.22 41.39
CA GLU A 254 -2.36 -4.21 42.45
C GLU A 254 -3.60 -4.36 43.35
N LYS A 255 -4.78 -4.54 42.75
CA LYS A 255 -6.04 -4.73 43.50
C LYS A 255 -6.08 -6.03 44.27
N ASN A 256 -5.58 -7.12 43.71
CA ASN A 256 -5.47 -8.40 44.42
C ASN A 256 -4.52 -8.27 45.61
N ARG A 257 -3.37 -7.62 45.43
CA ARG A 257 -2.41 -7.39 46.51
C ARG A 257 -3.02 -6.56 47.65
N GLN A 258 -3.77 -5.50 47.32
CA GLN A 258 -4.53 -4.71 48.29
C GLN A 258 -5.58 -5.55 49.05
N MET A 259 -6.24 -6.47 48.36
CA MET A 259 -7.24 -7.36 48.96
C MET A 259 -6.60 -8.36 49.92
N GLU A 260 -5.49 -9.00 49.53
CA GLU A 260 -4.75 -9.95 50.37
C GLU A 260 -4.21 -9.29 51.64
N GLU A 261 -3.72 -8.05 51.53
CA GLU A 261 -3.23 -7.31 52.69
C GLU A 261 -4.36 -6.95 53.66
N LYS A 262 -5.53 -6.55 53.14
CA LYS A 262 -6.73 -6.36 53.99
C LYS A 262 -7.19 -7.65 54.66
N ASN A 263 -7.13 -8.79 53.98
CA ASN A 263 -7.47 -10.08 54.58
C ASN A 263 -6.50 -10.43 55.71
N ARG A 264 -5.18 -10.23 55.51
CA ARG A 264 -4.17 -10.42 56.56
C ARG A 264 -4.45 -9.55 57.79
N GLN A 265 -4.74 -8.26 57.58
CA GLN A 265 -5.10 -7.34 58.67
C GLN A 265 -6.36 -7.79 59.42
N MET A 266 -7.35 -8.32 58.70
CA MET A 266 -8.57 -8.85 59.30
C MET A 266 -8.30 -10.10 60.14
N GLU A 267 -7.48 -11.03 59.65
CA GLU A 267 -7.09 -12.23 60.39
C GLU A 267 -6.31 -11.89 61.66
N GLU A 268 -5.39 -10.92 61.58
CA GLU A 268 -4.61 -10.45 62.72
C GLU A 268 -5.52 -9.82 63.78
N LYS A 269 -6.47 -8.97 63.35
CA LYS A 269 -7.52 -8.40 64.23
C LYS A 269 -8.36 -9.48 64.91
N ASN A 270 -8.71 -10.55 64.20
CA ASN A 270 -9.46 -11.66 64.77
C ASN A 270 -8.64 -12.40 65.83
N ARG A 271 -7.34 -12.65 65.58
CA ARG A 271 -6.46 -13.25 66.60
C ARG A 271 -6.33 -12.36 67.84
N GLU A 272 -6.14 -11.05 67.65
CA GLU A 272 -6.11 -10.10 68.78
C GLU A 272 -7.41 -10.15 69.60
N MET A 273 -8.54 -10.32 68.93
CA MET A 273 -9.86 -10.43 69.58
C MET A 273 -9.97 -11.74 70.37
N GLU A 274 -9.62 -12.88 69.76
CA GLU A 274 -9.63 -14.18 70.44
C GLU A 274 -8.69 -14.22 71.65
N GLU A 275 -7.53 -13.57 71.56
CA GLU A 275 -6.58 -13.50 72.67
C GLU A 275 -7.11 -12.65 73.82
N LYS A 276 -7.77 -11.52 73.52
CA LYS A 276 -8.49 -10.75 74.55
C LYS A 276 -9.61 -11.55 75.20
N ASP A 277 -10.38 -12.30 74.42
CA ASP A 277 -11.45 -13.14 74.94
C ASP A 277 -10.90 -14.22 75.89
N ARG A 278 -9.75 -14.84 75.57
CA ARG A 278 -9.07 -15.78 76.48
C ARG A 278 -8.65 -15.12 77.79
N VAL A 279 -8.05 -13.94 77.73
CA VAL A 279 -7.61 -13.20 78.93
C VAL A 279 -8.80 -12.81 79.80
N ILE A 280 -9.95 -12.47 79.18
CA ILE A 280 -11.19 -12.21 79.92
C ILE A 280 -11.65 -13.48 80.63
N VAL A 281 -11.70 -14.62 79.94
CA VAL A 281 -12.13 -15.90 80.53
C VAL A 281 -11.21 -16.33 81.68
N GLU A 282 -9.89 -16.19 81.54
CA GLU A 282 -8.94 -16.49 82.62
C GLU A 282 -9.17 -15.61 83.85
N ARG A 283 -9.35 -14.30 83.65
CA ARG A 283 -9.64 -13.37 84.75
C ARG A 283 -10.98 -13.65 85.42
N ASP A 284 -12.00 -13.98 84.64
CA ASP A 284 -13.31 -14.36 85.19
C ASP A 284 -13.19 -15.63 86.05
N GLY A 285 -12.41 -16.62 85.60
CA GLY A 285 -12.11 -17.82 86.39
C GLY A 285 -11.30 -17.54 87.67
N GLU A 286 -10.32 -16.63 87.64
CA GLU A 286 -9.60 -16.18 88.84
C GLU A 286 -10.54 -15.50 89.85
N ILE A 287 -11.47 -14.67 89.36
CA ILE A 287 -12.49 -14.02 90.17
C ILE A 287 -13.40 -15.06 90.82
N GLU A 288 -13.89 -16.05 90.06
CA GLU A 288 -14.69 -17.15 90.60
C GLU A 288 -13.95 -17.94 91.68
N GLY A 289 -12.67 -18.26 91.46
CA GLY A 289 -11.84 -18.96 92.45
C GLY A 289 -11.58 -18.15 93.73
N LEU A 290 -11.48 -16.81 93.62
CA LEU A 290 -11.42 -15.93 94.80
C LEU A 290 -12.76 -15.90 95.55
N ILE A 291 -13.88 -15.90 94.83
CA ILE A 291 -15.22 -15.98 95.43
C ILE A 291 -15.40 -17.29 96.21
N GLU A 292 -14.97 -18.43 95.66
CA GLU A 292 -15.02 -19.73 96.36
C GLU A 292 -14.17 -19.73 97.65
N LYS A 293 -12.93 -19.23 97.59
CA LYS A 293 -12.07 -19.14 98.79
C LYS A 293 -12.66 -18.25 99.87
N LEU A 294 -13.24 -17.10 99.49
CA LEU A 294 -13.94 -16.22 100.42
C LEU A 294 -15.15 -16.92 101.05
N TRP A 295 -15.85 -17.76 100.28
CA TRP A 295 -16.98 -18.54 100.75
C TRP A 295 -16.55 -19.63 101.76
N GLU A 296 -15.43 -20.33 101.50
CA GLU A 296 -14.86 -21.29 102.46
C GLU A 296 -14.35 -20.64 103.75
N MET A 297 -13.76 -19.44 103.68
CA MET A 297 -13.30 -18.70 104.85
C MET A 297 -14.43 -18.19 105.76
N CYS A 298 -15.66 -18.11 105.25
CA CYS A 298 -16.83 -17.69 106.01
C CYS A 298 -17.57 -18.87 106.69
N LYS A 299 -17.01 -20.08 106.65
CA LYS A 299 -17.59 -21.33 107.17
C LYS A 299 -16.89 -21.78 108.45
#